data_AF-A0A9D6J3Q6-F1
#
_entry.id   AF-A0A9D6J3Q6-F1
#
_cell.length_a   1.000
_cell.length_b   1.000
_cell.length_c   1.000
_cell.angle_alpha   90.00
_cell.angle_beta   90.00
_cell.angle_gamma   90.00
#
_symmetry.space_group_name_H-M   'P 1'
#
loop_
_entity.id
_entity.type
_entity.pdbx_description
1 polymer ?
#
loop_
_entity_poly.entity_id
_entity_poly.type
_entity_poly.pdbx_seq_one_letter_code
_entity_poly.pdbx_strand_id
1 'polypeptide(L)'
;VVVAAADDGARAAARTLAEHLLGVPPRFAGAPTAGAGRQPLLVVGTDAEAAAVLSAASLPPVPASLAGRGTARVWAARAQGRALAVVMASSPAALEALTRPLPHYGRMGYLVFDGAKVVEHGHWPAGTGPLRVRLD
;
A
#
# COMPACT_ATOMS: atom_id res chain seq x y z
N VAL A 1 -10.44 4.73 5.05
CA VAL A 1 -8.98 4.55 5.22
C VAL A 1 -8.75 3.71 6.47
N VAL A 2 -7.78 2.79 6.50
CA VAL A 2 -7.47 1.97 7.69
C VAL A 2 -5.97 1.80 7.81
N VAL A 3 -5.38 2.47 8.79
CA VAL A 3 -3.96 2.34 9.13
C VAL A 3 -3.78 1.25 10.17
N ALA A 4 -2.82 0.35 9.97
CA ALA A 4 -2.55 -0.73 10.89
C ALA A 4 -1.07 -0.75 11.24
N ALA A 5 -0.76 0.07 12.24
CA ALA A 5 0.43 -0.08 13.04
C ALA A 5 -0.04 -0.22 14.50
N ALA A 6 0.14 -1.43 15.03
CA ALA A 6 -0.11 -1.77 16.41
C ALA A 6 0.97 -1.16 17.33
N ASP A 7 2.21 -1.05 16.84
CA ASP A 7 3.29 -0.34 17.52
C ASP A 7 3.13 1.19 17.43
N ASP A 8 3.46 1.91 18.52
CA ASP A 8 3.30 3.36 18.61
C ASP A 8 4.19 4.11 17.60
N GLY A 9 5.42 3.64 17.38
CA GLY A 9 6.36 4.24 16.42
C GLY A 9 5.91 4.03 14.98
N ALA A 10 5.50 2.81 14.64
CA ALA A 10 4.92 2.52 13.32
C ALA A 10 3.62 3.32 13.08
N ARG A 11 2.84 3.60 14.13
CA ARG A 11 1.57 4.33 14.02
C ARG A 11 1.75 5.79 13.68
N ALA A 12 2.76 6.44 14.24
CA ALA A 12 3.10 7.82 13.88
C ALA A 12 3.52 7.93 12.41
N ALA A 13 4.48 7.10 11.97
CA ALA A 13 4.94 7.10 10.58
C ALA A 13 3.80 6.78 9.60
N ALA A 14 2.96 5.81 9.94
CA ALA A 14 1.84 5.42 9.10
C ALA A 14 0.75 6.50 8.98
N ARG A 15 0.53 7.27 10.05
CA ARG A 15 -0.36 8.45 10.02
C ARG A 15 0.18 9.54 9.12
N THR A 16 1.46 9.90 9.26
CA THR A 16 2.13 10.90 8.40
C THR A 16 2.07 10.48 6.93
N LEU A 17 2.34 9.21 6.63
CA LEU A 17 2.22 8.67 5.28
C LEU A 17 0.80 8.78 4.74
N ALA A 18 -0.21 8.43 5.53
CA ALA A 18 -1.60 8.54 5.13
C ALA A 18 -2.01 9.99 4.84
N GLU A 19 -1.58 10.95 5.66
CA GLU A 19 -1.84 12.37 5.44
C GLU A 19 -1.19 12.88 4.16
N HIS A 20 0.07 12.54 3.91
CA HIS A 20 0.77 12.93 2.68
C HIS A 20 0.16 12.31 1.41
N LEU A 21 -0.23 11.03 1.46
CA LEU A 21 -0.73 10.31 0.28
C LEU A 21 -2.17 10.69 -0.07
N LEU A 22 -3.00 11.01 0.93
CA LEU A 22 -4.41 11.32 0.72
C LEU A 22 -4.66 12.81 0.49
N GLY A 23 -3.77 13.68 0.98
CA GLY A 23 -3.96 15.14 0.95
C GLY A 23 -5.14 15.64 1.79
N VAL A 24 -5.77 14.75 2.58
CA VAL A 24 -6.90 15.03 3.47
C VAL A 24 -6.74 14.23 4.77
N PRO A 25 -7.32 14.68 5.90
CA PRO A 25 -7.25 13.95 7.16
C PRO A 25 -7.79 12.51 7.03
N PRO A 26 -6.97 11.47 7.30
CA PRO A 26 -7.40 10.09 7.19
C PRO A 26 -8.44 9.75 8.25
N ARG A 27 -9.50 9.05 7.84
CA ARG A 27 -10.37 8.34 8.79
C ARG A 27 -9.71 7.03 9.15
N PHE A 28 -9.54 6.73 10.43
CA PHE A 28 -9.01 5.47 10.91
C PHE A 28 -10.16 4.52 11.24
N ALA A 29 -10.03 3.24 10.88
CA ALA A 29 -10.97 2.19 11.24
C ALA A 29 -10.18 0.92 11.61
N GLY A 30 -10.80 -0.02 12.33
CA GLY A 30 -10.20 -1.31 12.63
C GLY A 30 -10.17 -2.23 11.40
N ALA A 31 -9.34 -3.28 11.44
CA ALA A 31 -9.24 -4.25 10.34
C ALA A 31 -10.59 -4.89 9.92
N PRO A 32 -11.51 -5.28 10.83
CA PRO A 32 -12.80 -5.87 10.44
C PRO A 32 -13.72 -4.85 9.74
N THR A 33 -13.71 -3.60 10.21
CA THR A 33 -14.52 -2.51 9.62
C THR A 33 -13.95 -2.02 8.29
N ALA A 34 -12.66 -2.27 8.01
CA ALA A 34 -12.03 -1.95 6.74
C ALA A 34 -12.72 -2.64 5.55
N GLY A 35 -13.16 -3.90 5.72
CA GLY A 35 -13.73 -4.75 4.67
C GLY A 35 -15.13 -4.36 4.21
N ALA A 36 -15.93 -3.69 5.05
CA ALA A 36 -17.36 -3.46 4.78
C ALA A 36 -17.66 -2.20 3.92
N GLY A 37 -16.67 -1.34 3.67
CA GLY A 37 -16.87 -0.06 2.99
C GLY A 37 -16.59 -0.07 1.48
N ARG A 38 -17.28 0.80 0.72
CA ARG A 38 -17.04 1.02 -0.73
C ARG A 38 -15.99 2.10 -1.04
N GLN A 39 -15.49 2.79 -0.01
CA GLN A 39 -14.51 3.88 -0.17
C GLN A 39 -13.09 3.33 -0.43
N PRO A 40 -12.22 4.09 -1.12
CA PRO A 40 -10.82 3.73 -1.27
C PRO A 40 -10.16 3.38 0.07
N LEU A 41 -9.35 2.34 0.05
CA LEU A 41 -8.66 1.83 1.23
C LEU A 41 -7.15 2.04 1.07
N LEU A 42 -6.53 2.58 2.10
CA LEU A 42 -5.08 2.61 2.28
C LEU A 42 -4.77 1.77 3.50
N VAL A 43 -3.90 0.77 3.36
CA VAL A 43 -3.34 -0.06 4.44
C VAL A 43 -1.87 0.31 4.60
N VAL A 44 -1.44 0.64 5.81
CA VAL A 44 -0.05 0.98 6.13
C VAL A 44 0.35 0.24 7.39
N GLY A 45 1.46 -0.49 7.37
CA GLY A 45 1.94 -1.25 8.51
C GLY A 45 3.24 -2.00 8.23
N THR A 46 3.75 -2.70 9.25
CA THR A 46 4.84 -3.66 9.05
C THR A 46 4.39 -4.87 8.23
N ASP A 47 5.33 -5.70 7.76
CA ASP A 47 5.05 -6.95 7.04
C ASP A 47 4.00 -7.79 7.76
N ALA A 48 4.14 -7.98 9.08
CA ALA A 48 3.21 -8.77 9.89
C ALA A 48 1.84 -8.10 10.05
N GLU A 49 1.82 -6.80 10.37
CA GLU A 49 0.58 -6.05 10.63
C GLU A 49 -0.27 -5.90 9.37
N ALA A 50 0.36 -5.50 8.26
CA ALA A 50 -0.32 -5.33 6.99
C ALA A 50 -0.82 -6.69 6.47
N ALA A 51 -0.05 -7.77 6.59
CA ALA A 51 -0.52 -9.11 6.21
C ALA A 51 -1.72 -9.56 7.04
N ALA A 52 -1.71 -9.33 8.36
CA ALA A 52 -2.83 -9.64 9.24
C ALA A 52 -4.10 -8.88 8.84
N VAL A 53 -3.98 -7.60 8.48
CA VAL A 53 -5.11 -6.78 8.03
C VAL A 53 -5.65 -7.25 6.68
N LEU A 54 -4.76 -7.53 5.72
CA LEU A 54 -5.16 -8.04 4.42
C LEU A 54 -5.94 -9.36 4.57
N SER A 55 -5.45 -10.27 5.43
CA SER A 55 -6.14 -11.52 5.73
C SER A 55 -7.49 -11.30 6.42
N ALA A 56 -7.53 -10.52 7.51
CA ALA A 56 -8.73 -10.30 8.30
C ALA A 56 -9.85 -9.60 7.51
N ALA A 57 -9.49 -8.72 6.58
CA ALA A 57 -10.43 -8.01 5.72
C ALA A 57 -10.72 -8.72 4.39
N SER A 58 -10.19 -9.94 4.18
CA SER A 58 -10.30 -10.70 2.92
C SER A 58 -9.90 -9.87 1.69
N LEU A 59 -8.80 -9.13 1.82
CA LEU A 59 -8.20 -8.32 0.75
C LEU A 59 -7.14 -9.14 0.01
N PRO A 60 -6.80 -8.76 -1.24
CA PRO A 60 -5.72 -9.40 -1.98
C PRO A 60 -4.42 -9.43 -1.17
N PRO A 61 -3.72 -10.58 -1.13
CA PRO A 61 -2.45 -10.70 -0.42
C PRO A 61 -1.34 -9.91 -1.15
N VAL A 62 -0.14 -9.92 -0.57
CA VAL A 62 1.06 -9.35 -1.20
C VAL A 62 1.29 -10.02 -2.56
N PRO A 63 1.46 -9.27 -3.66
CA PRO A 63 1.81 -9.85 -4.95
C PRO A 63 3.11 -10.66 -4.87
N ALA A 64 3.13 -11.85 -5.47
CA ALA A 64 4.30 -12.74 -5.41
C ALA A 64 5.58 -12.08 -5.95
N SER A 65 5.48 -11.18 -6.93
CA SER A 65 6.61 -10.42 -7.47
C SER A 65 7.22 -9.42 -6.47
N LEU A 66 6.48 -9.03 -5.44
CA LEU A 66 6.91 -8.07 -4.41
C LEU A 66 7.25 -8.74 -3.08
N ALA A 67 6.82 -9.99 -2.87
CA ALA A 67 7.02 -10.70 -1.60
C ALA A 67 8.51 -10.79 -1.25
N GLY A 68 8.87 -10.39 -0.03
CA GLY A 68 10.26 -10.43 0.47
C GLY A 68 11.22 -9.42 -0.16
N ARG A 69 10.76 -8.54 -1.06
CA ARG A 69 11.61 -7.56 -1.75
C ARG A 69 11.86 -6.32 -0.91
N GLY A 70 13.12 -5.91 -0.79
CA GLY A 70 13.51 -4.66 -0.12
C GLY A 70 13.06 -4.55 1.34
N THR A 71 13.28 -3.37 1.92
CA THR A 71 12.82 -3.01 3.27
C THR A 71 11.38 -2.51 3.28
N ALA A 72 10.84 -2.08 2.13
CA ALA A 72 9.42 -1.77 2.00
C ALA A 72 8.89 -1.98 0.57
N ARG A 73 7.59 -2.25 0.49
CA ARG A 73 6.83 -2.44 -0.76
C ARG A 73 5.60 -1.57 -0.71
N VAL A 74 5.30 -0.93 -1.83
CA VAL A 74 4.05 -0.18 -2.01
C VAL A 74 3.38 -0.67 -3.28
N TRP A 75 2.08 -0.90 -3.24
CA TRP A 75 1.33 -1.25 -4.44
C TRP A 75 -0.11 -0.81 -4.39
N ALA A 76 -0.65 -0.55 -5.59
CA ALA A 76 -2.07 -0.37 -5.81
C ALA A 76 -2.70 -1.69 -6.28
N ALA A 77 -3.94 -1.95 -5.86
CA ALA A 77 -4.76 -3.07 -6.27
C ALA A 77 -6.23 -2.68 -6.36
N ARG A 78 -7.05 -3.59 -6.88
CA ARG A 78 -8.51 -3.51 -6.76
C ARG A 78 -8.99 -4.66 -5.89
N ALA A 79 -9.86 -4.34 -4.95
CA ALA A 79 -10.47 -5.32 -4.05
C ALA A 79 -11.94 -4.95 -3.89
N GLN A 80 -12.85 -5.91 -4.05
CA GLN A 80 -14.27 -5.70 -3.74
C GLN A 80 -14.87 -4.46 -4.44
N GLY A 81 -14.45 -4.19 -5.69
CA GLY A 81 -14.95 -3.05 -6.49
C GLY A 81 -14.39 -1.66 -6.13
N ARG A 82 -13.43 -1.56 -5.21
CA ARG A 82 -12.79 -0.29 -4.80
C ARG A 82 -11.27 -0.31 -5.02
N ALA A 83 -10.67 0.89 -4.99
CA ALA A 83 -9.22 1.06 -4.97
C ALA A 83 -8.64 0.66 -3.62
N LEU A 84 -7.53 -0.06 -3.66
CA LEU A 84 -6.71 -0.44 -2.51
C LEU A 84 -5.28 0.05 -2.78
N ALA A 85 -4.68 0.74 -1.82
CA ALA A 85 -3.25 0.99 -1.77
C ALA A 85 -2.68 0.34 -0.50
N VAL A 86 -1.52 -0.28 -0.60
CA VAL A 86 -0.85 -0.92 0.53
C VAL A 86 0.58 -0.41 0.63
N VAL A 87 0.99 -0.04 1.84
CA VAL A 87 2.36 0.29 2.21
C VAL A 87 2.78 -0.70 3.29
N MET A 88 3.76 -1.54 2.97
CA MET A 88 4.22 -2.62 3.83
C MET A 88 5.73 -2.48 4.01
N ALA A 89 6.23 -2.52 5.25
CA ALA A 89 7.66 -2.43 5.52
C ALA A 89 8.16 -3.45 6.54
N SER A 90 9.45 -3.78 6.49
CA SER A 90 10.04 -4.78 7.39
C SER A 90 10.13 -4.33 8.85
N SER A 91 10.04 -3.03 9.15
CA SER A 91 10.13 -2.48 10.50
C SER A 91 9.51 -1.07 10.61
N PRO A 92 9.26 -0.56 11.83
CA PRO A 92 8.85 0.82 12.05
C PRO A 92 9.82 1.85 11.46
N ALA A 93 11.12 1.63 11.60
CA ALA A 93 12.16 2.49 11.01
C ALA A 93 12.10 2.51 9.47
N ALA A 94 11.79 1.35 8.86
CA ALA A 94 11.60 1.28 7.41
C ALA A 94 10.34 2.03 6.96
N LEU A 95 9.25 2.04 7.74
CA LEU A 95 8.08 2.90 7.47
C LEU A 95 8.44 4.39 7.57
N GLU A 96 9.17 4.78 8.61
CA GLU A 96 9.59 6.17 8.82
C GLU A 96 10.44 6.69 7.65
N ALA A 97 11.34 5.86 7.13
CA ALA A 97 12.18 6.19 5.98
C ALA A 97 11.37 6.53 4.70
N LEU A 98 10.09 6.12 4.61
CA LEU A 98 9.22 6.38 3.47
C LEU A 98 8.51 7.74 3.53
N THR A 99 8.43 8.37 4.70
CA THR A 99 7.60 9.58 4.95
C THR A 99 7.88 10.72 3.98
N ARG A 100 9.15 10.88 3.58
CA ARG A 100 9.61 11.88 2.61
C ARG A 100 9.61 11.39 1.16
N PRO A 101 10.20 10.23 0.80
CA PRO A 101 10.31 9.85 -0.60
C PRO A 101 8.98 9.37 -1.21
N LEU A 102 8.12 8.68 -0.45
CA LEU A 102 6.93 8.01 -1.01
C LEU A 102 5.90 8.97 -1.66
N PRO A 103 5.58 10.14 -1.08
CA PRO A 103 4.57 11.04 -1.66
C PRO A 103 4.83 11.46 -3.12
N HIS A 104 6.09 11.37 -3.58
CA HIS A 104 6.47 11.72 -4.95
C HIS A 104 6.12 10.65 -6.01
N TYR A 105 5.73 9.44 -5.59
CA TYR A 105 5.56 8.29 -6.48
C TYR A 105 4.09 7.85 -6.71
N GLY A 106 3.12 8.72 -6.43
CA GLY A 106 1.68 8.40 -6.51
C GLY A 106 1.16 7.92 -7.88
N ARG A 107 1.96 8.05 -8.95
CA ARG A 107 1.63 7.54 -10.30
C ARG A 107 2.04 6.08 -10.55
N MET A 108 2.86 5.48 -9.68
CA MET A 108 3.36 4.12 -9.88
C MET A 108 2.35 3.06 -9.42
N GLY A 109 2.26 1.95 -10.16
CA GLY A 109 1.42 0.81 -9.77
C GLY A 109 2.05 0.01 -8.62
N TYR A 110 3.38 -0.06 -8.58
CA TYR A 110 4.15 -0.63 -7.48
C TYR A 110 5.52 0.05 -7.31
N LEU A 111 6.08 -0.06 -6.10
CA LEU A 111 7.39 0.42 -5.67
C LEU A 111 8.04 -0.59 -4.72
N VAL A 112 9.36 -0.72 -4.80
CA VAL A 112 10.20 -1.41 -3.81
C VAL A 112 11.25 -0.43 -3.31
N PHE A 113 11.41 -0.35 -1.99
CA PHE A 113 12.38 0.49 -1.32
C PHE A 113 13.45 -0.33 -0.61
N ASP A 114 14.66 0.22 -0.56
CA ASP A 114 15.72 -0.14 0.38
C ASP A 114 16.08 1.11 1.20
N GLY A 115 15.65 1.12 2.46
CA GLY A 115 15.56 2.32 3.29
C GLY A 115 14.67 3.39 2.64
N ALA A 116 15.24 4.58 2.39
CA ALA A 116 14.57 5.70 1.73
C ALA A 116 14.73 5.69 0.19
N LYS A 117 15.51 4.75 -0.37
CA LYS A 117 15.81 4.70 -1.81
C LYS A 117 14.85 3.78 -2.53
N VAL A 118 14.25 4.25 -3.63
CA VAL A 118 13.53 3.38 -4.56
C VAL A 118 14.53 2.55 -5.34
N VAL A 119 14.39 1.22 -5.26
CA VAL A 119 15.23 0.25 -6.00
C VAL A 119 14.50 -0.39 -7.16
N GLU A 120 13.16 -0.35 -7.16
CA GLU A 120 12.34 -0.84 -8.26
C GLU A 120 10.99 -0.10 -8.26
N HIS A 121 10.45 0.15 -9.44
CA HIS A 121 9.12 0.74 -9.60
C HIS A 121 8.54 0.39 -10.97
N GLY A 122 7.22 0.40 -11.07
CA GLY A 122 6.57 0.17 -12.36
C GLY A 122 5.06 0.33 -12.32
N HIS A 123 4.48 0.11 -13.50
CA HIS A 123 3.04 -0.01 -13.66
C HIS A 123 2.67 -1.49 -13.77
N TRP A 124 1.51 -1.87 -13.25
CA TRP A 124 0.96 -3.19 -13.53
C TRP A 124 0.70 -3.34 -15.03
N PRO A 125 0.95 -4.51 -15.64
CA PRO A 125 0.54 -4.77 -17.01
C PRO A 125 -0.94 -4.44 -17.17
N ALA A 126 -1.29 -3.78 -18.27
CA ALA A 126 -2.70 -3.63 -18.62
C ALA A 126 -3.28 -5.04 -18.78
N GLY A 127 -4.34 -5.35 -18.02
CA GLY A 127 -5.07 -6.60 -18.24
C GLY A 127 -5.62 -6.65 -19.68
N THR A 128 -5.96 -7.84 -20.17
CA THR A 128 -6.62 -8.00 -21.47
C THR A 128 -7.91 -7.17 -21.51
N GLY A 129 -7.84 -6.03 -22.19
CA GLY A 129 -8.97 -5.16 -22.47
C GLY A 129 -9.67 -5.54 -23.79
N PRO A 130 -10.94 -5.15 -23.97
CA PRO A 130 -11.65 -5.35 -25.23
C PRO A 130 -11.07 -4.50 -26.38
N LEU A 131 -10.30 -3.46 -26.05
CA LEU A 131 -9.65 -2.60 -27.02
C LEU A 131 -8.29 -3.21 -27.42
N ARG A 132 -8.26 -3.86 -28.58
CA ARG A 132 -7.03 -4.28 -29.26
C ARG A 132 -6.94 -3.58 -30.61
N VAL A 133 -5.84 -2.88 -30.86
CA VAL A 133 -5.47 -2.39 -32.19
C VAL A 133 -4.42 -3.36 -32.75
N ARG A 134 -4.65 -3.85 -33.96
CA ARG A 134 -3.63 -4.48 -34.79
C ARG A 134 -3.07 -3.40 -35.70
N LEU A 135 -1.75 -3.25 -35.70
CA LEU A 135 -1.05 -2.48 -36.71
C LEU A 135 -0.53 -3.53 -37.70
N ASP A 136 -1.14 -3.53 -38.89
CA ASP A 136 -0.69 -4.34 -40.03
C ASP A 136 0.37 -3.55 -40.82
#